data_AF-C8N735-F1
#
_entry.id   AF-C8N735-F1
#
_cell.length_a   1.000
_cell.length_b   1.000
_cell.length_c   1.000
_cell.angle_alpha   90.00
_cell.angle_beta   90.00
_cell.angle_gamma   90.00
#
_symmetry.space_group_name_H-M   'P 1'
#
loop_
_entity.id
_entity.type
_entity.pdbx_description
1 polymer ?
#
loop_
_entity_poly.entity_id
_entity_poly.type
_entity_poly.pdbx_seq_one_letter_code
_entity_poly.pdbx_strand_id
1 'polypeptide(L)'
;MKRYIFKGGPDDIFGESNITNIDGVSRGRAIASTELQEQIMKQTDIIKNIENWFRTAVPSPGIFDQNVQASCVIEEIMEFVVHLGYDNKTPLYSLKNQLRSGATRIQITDAAATLDDLCDVIITCIGMAYVLGYDLQGALAEVNRSNWSKFENGKALRDGNGKIMKGKDYSPPNLAQFIKFQGK
;
A
#
# COMPACT_ATOMS: atom_id res chain seq x y z
N MET A 1 4.29 11.91 18.61
CA MET A 1 5.00 12.82 17.70
C MET A 1 5.20 12.11 16.36
N LYS A 2 4.33 12.35 15.37
CA LYS A 2 4.50 11.86 13.98
C LYS A 2 5.34 12.90 13.24
N ARG A 3 6.68 12.80 13.26
CA ARG A 3 7.58 13.85 12.71
C ARG A 3 7.52 13.99 11.17
N TYR A 4 6.76 13.15 10.48
CA TYR A 4 6.71 13.10 9.00
C TYR A 4 5.28 13.01 8.43
N ILE A 5 4.23 13.10 9.26
CA ILE A 5 2.83 13.15 8.80
C ILE A 5 2.23 14.46 9.27
N PHE A 6 1.88 15.34 8.33
CA PHE A 6 1.21 16.60 8.60
C PHE A 6 -0.21 16.32 9.09
N LYS A 7 -0.44 16.34 10.41
CA LYS A 7 -1.79 16.60 10.93
C LYS A 7 -1.94 18.11 11.03
N GLY A 8 -2.60 18.71 10.04
CA GLY A 8 -2.99 20.11 10.09
C GLY A 8 -3.85 20.34 11.33
N GLY A 9 -3.47 21.32 12.15
CA GLY A 9 -4.36 21.84 13.19
C GLY A 9 -5.44 22.72 12.55
N PRO A 10 -6.48 23.12 13.30
CA PRO A 10 -7.58 23.94 12.78
C PRO A 10 -7.20 25.36 12.30
N ASP A 11 -5.92 25.76 12.33
CA ASP A 11 -5.46 27.12 12.06
C ASP A 11 -4.63 27.31 10.77
N ASP A 12 -4.53 26.31 9.89
CA ASP A 12 -3.78 26.45 8.62
C ASP A 12 -4.62 27.19 7.56
N ILE A 13 -4.75 28.50 7.75
CA ILE A 13 -5.32 29.46 6.79
C ILE A 13 -4.36 29.58 5.60
N PHE A 14 -4.83 29.23 4.41
CA PHE A 14 -4.13 29.45 3.15
C PHE A 14 -3.80 30.93 2.96
N GLY A 15 -2.51 31.28 3.08
CA GLY A 15 -1.98 32.55 2.63
C GLY A 15 -1.86 32.57 1.11
N GLU A 16 -2.67 33.38 0.44
CA GLU A 16 -2.49 33.69 -0.99
C GLU A 16 -1.17 34.46 -1.18
N SER A 17 -0.23 33.88 -1.93
CA SER A 17 0.93 34.61 -2.45
C SER A 17 0.77 34.87 -3.94
N ASN A 18 0.53 36.13 -4.28
CA ASN A 18 0.57 36.68 -5.63
C ASN A 18 1.94 36.42 -6.29
N ILE A 19 1.95 35.75 -7.45
CA ILE A 19 3.14 35.64 -8.30
C ILE A 19 2.89 36.45 -9.57
N THR A 20 3.60 37.58 -9.70
CA THR A 20 3.66 38.38 -10.92
C THR A 20 4.47 37.67 -12.00
N ASN A 21 3.91 37.63 -13.21
CA ASN A 21 4.48 37.05 -14.42
C ASN A 21 5.86 37.64 -14.76
N ILE A 22 6.82 36.77 -15.10
CA ILE A 22 8.02 37.14 -15.85
C ILE A 22 8.11 36.19 -17.05
N ASP A 23 7.83 36.73 -18.24
CA ASP A 23 7.90 36.04 -19.52
C ASP A 23 9.35 35.76 -19.92
N GLY A 24 9.66 34.51 -20.28
CA GLY A 24 10.96 34.20 -20.90
C GLY A 24 11.47 32.75 -20.88
N VAL A 25 10.77 31.78 -20.27
CA VAL A 25 11.27 30.39 -20.15
C VAL A 25 10.18 29.36 -20.46
N SER A 26 9.61 29.40 -21.67
CA SER A 26 8.35 28.69 -21.94
C SER A 26 8.49 27.31 -22.61
N ARG A 27 9.66 26.93 -23.14
CA ARG A 27 9.82 25.62 -23.82
C ARG A 27 10.45 24.52 -22.97
N GLY A 28 11.47 24.81 -22.15
CA GLY A 28 12.09 23.81 -21.28
C GLY A 28 11.24 23.44 -20.05
N ARG A 29 10.45 24.39 -19.55
CA ARG A 29 9.55 24.19 -18.40
C ARG A 29 8.34 23.33 -18.73
N ALA A 30 7.83 23.46 -19.96
CA ALA A 30 6.66 22.72 -20.43
C ALA A 30 6.97 21.22 -20.57
N ILE A 31 8.10 20.84 -21.19
CA ILE A 31 8.46 19.43 -21.40
C ILE A 31 8.72 18.71 -20.07
N ALA A 32 9.47 19.33 -19.14
CA ALA A 32 9.67 18.78 -17.80
C ALA A 32 8.36 18.66 -17.01
N SER A 33 7.39 19.56 -17.24
CA SER A 33 6.06 19.46 -16.64
C SER A 33 5.22 18.32 -17.22
N THR A 34 5.34 18.02 -18.53
CA THR A 34 4.63 16.91 -19.16
C THR A 34 5.21 15.56 -18.77
N GLU A 35 6.54 15.42 -18.72
CA GLU A 35 7.21 14.19 -18.25
C GLU A 35 6.93 13.93 -16.77
N LEU A 36 6.95 14.97 -15.94
CA LEU A 36 6.56 14.88 -14.53
C LEU A 36 5.07 14.53 -14.40
N GLN A 37 4.19 15.11 -15.23
CA GLN A 37 2.78 14.75 -15.24
C GLN A 37 2.55 13.32 -15.71
N GLU A 38 3.23 12.84 -16.73
CA GLU A 38 3.18 11.43 -17.16
C GLU A 38 3.72 10.49 -16.07
N GLN A 39 4.78 10.88 -15.35
CA GLN A 39 5.28 10.13 -14.20
C GLN A 39 4.27 10.11 -13.04
N ILE A 40 3.62 11.23 -12.73
CA ILE A 40 2.54 11.33 -11.73
C ILE A 40 1.32 10.48 -12.16
N MET A 41 0.98 10.48 -13.45
CA MET A 41 -0.11 9.68 -14.00
C MET A 41 0.19 8.17 -13.92
N LYS A 42 1.43 7.75 -14.24
CA LYS A 42 1.90 6.37 -14.04
C LYS A 42 1.90 5.95 -12.57
N GLN A 43 2.21 6.86 -11.65
CA GLN A 43 2.17 6.60 -10.21
C GLN A 43 0.73 6.36 -9.70
N THR A 44 -0.26 6.93 -10.39
CA THR A 44 -1.69 6.67 -10.16
C THR A 44 -2.12 5.28 -10.67
N ASP A 45 -1.37 4.65 -11.58
CA ASP A 45 -1.73 3.35 -12.15
C ASP A 45 -1.49 2.19 -11.19
N ILE A 46 -0.46 2.21 -10.35
CA ILE A 46 -0.16 1.02 -9.52
C ILE A 46 -1.23 0.77 -8.46
N ILE A 47 -1.70 1.82 -7.78
CA ILE A 47 -2.79 1.70 -6.79
C ILE A 47 -4.06 1.20 -7.47
N LYS A 48 -4.43 1.81 -8.61
CA LYS A 48 -5.59 1.37 -9.41
C LYS A 48 -5.45 -0.08 -9.88
N ASN A 49 -4.26 -0.51 -10.28
CA ASN A 49 -4.02 -1.90 -10.70
C ASN A 49 -4.15 -2.90 -9.55
N ILE A 50 -3.71 -2.53 -8.35
CA ILE A 50 -3.91 -3.33 -7.13
C ILE A 50 -5.41 -3.39 -6.78
N GLU A 51 -6.13 -2.27 -6.86
CA GLU A 51 -7.59 -2.26 -6.68
C GLU A 51 -8.29 -3.14 -7.71
N ASN A 52 -7.91 -3.08 -8.99
CA ASN A 52 -8.45 -3.93 -10.04
C ASN A 52 -8.19 -5.41 -9.74
N TRP A 53 -7.01 -5.74 -9.20
CA TRP A 53 -6.71 -7.09 -8.77
C TRP A 53 -7.68 -7.56 -7.68
N PHE A 54 -7.94 -6.71 -6.66
CA PHE A 54 -8.93 -7.03 -5.62
C PHE A 54 -10.35 -7.12 -6.18
N ARG A 55 -10.76 -6.24 -7.10
CA ARG A 55 -12.08 -6.31 -7.74
C ARG A 55 -12.27 -7.62 -8.51
N THR A 56 -11.21 -8.17 -9.09
CA THR A 56 -11.29 -9.47 -9.77
C THR A 56 -11.21 -10.64 -8.79
N ALA A 57 -10.35 -10.57 -7.78
CA ALA A 57 -10.14 -11.63 -6.79
C ALA A 57 -11.33 -11.80 -5.82
N VAL A 58 -11.95 -10.68 -5.42
CA VAL A 58 -13.01 -10.57 -4.44
C VAL A 58 -14.06 -9.56 -4.94
N PRO A 59 -14.87 -9.92 -5.96
CA PRO A 59 -15.76 -8.96 -6.64
C PRO A 59 -16.91 -8.43 -5.78
N SER A 60 -17.26 -9.14 -4.71
CA SER A 60 -18.29 -8.74 -3.76
C SER A 60 -17.81 -9.02 -2.34
N PRO A 61 -16.98 -8.14 -1.75
CA PRO A 61 -16.39 -8.37 -0.44
C PRO A 61 -17.46 -8.30 0.66
N GLY A 62 -17.49 -9.31 1.52
CA GLY A 62 -18.35 -9.37 2.70
C GLY A 62 -17.58 -9.26 4.01
N ILE A 63 -18.28 -9.52 5.13
CA ILE A 63 -17.71 -9.50 6.49
C ILE A 63 -16.51 -10.45 6.62
N PHE A 64 -16.57 -11.61 5.97
CA PHE A 64 -15.46 -12.56 5.93
C PHE A 64 -14.21 -11.94 5.30
N ASP A 65 -14.35 -11.30 4.13
CA ASP A 65 -13.23 -10.67 3.42
C ASP A 65 -12.66 -9.48 4.21
N GLN A 66 -13.50 -8.71 4.88
CA GLN A 66 -13.08 -7.62 5.77
C GLN A 66 -12.21 -8.15 6.93
N ASN A 67 -12.63 -9.22 7.59
CA ASN A 67 -11.86 -9.88 8.65
C ASN A 67 -10.53 -10.43 8.15
N VAL A 68 -10.55 -11.12 7.01
CA VAL A 68 -9.35 -11.68 6.38
C VAL A 68 -8.38 -10.56 6.03
N GLN A 69 -8.87 -9.46 5.44
CA GLN A 69 -8.02 -8.34 5.05
C GLN A 69 -7.42 -7.61 6.26
N ALA A 70 -8.19 -7.41 7.34
CA ALA A 70 -7.66 -6.88 8.59
C ALA A 70 -6.60 -7.79 9.21
N SER A 71 -6.81 -9.11 9.19
CA SER A 71 -5.79 -10.09 9.59
C SER A 71 -4.54 -9.99 8.73
N CYS A 72 -4.65 -9.77 7.41
CA CYS A 72 -3.49 -9.60 6.53
C CYS A 72 -2.72 -8.33 6.88
N VAL A 73 -3.39 -7.19 7.08
CA VAL A 73 -2.71 -5.93 7.47
C VAL A 73 -1.90 -6.13 8.76
N ILE A 74 -2.48 -6.79 9.76
CA ILE A 74 -1.78 -7.09 11.03
C ILE A 74 -0.58 -8.01 10.79
N GLU A 75 -0.74 -9.06 9.98
CA GLU A 75 0.34 -9.99 9.63
C GLU A 75 1.51 -9.28 8.96
N GLU A 76 1.27 -8.45 7.95
CA GLU A 76 2.32 -7.73 7.23
C GLU A 76 3.06 -6.74 8.14
N ILE A 77 2.35 -6.03 9.03
CA ILE A 77 2.98 -5.14 10.02
C ILE A 77 3.85 -5.94 10.99
N MET A 78 3.36 -7.08 11.48
CA MET A 78 4.10 -7.92 12.40
C MET A 78 5.35 -8.53 11.76
N GLU A 79 5.28 -8.94 10.50
CA GLU A 79 6.46 -9.39 9.75
C GLU A 79 7.43 -8.25 9.53
N PHE A 80 6.96 -7.07 9.14
CA PHE A 80 7.80 -5.88 9.00
C PHE A 80 8.56 -5.56 10.29
N VAL A 81 7.89 -5.57 11.46
CA VAL A 81 8.52 -5.34 12.77
C VAL A 81 9.61 -6.38 13.09
N VAL A 82 9.42 -7.66 12.72
CA VAL A 82 10.47 -8.68 12.87
C VAL A 82 11.70 -8.36 12.02
N HIS A 83 11.49 -7.91 10.79
CA HIS A 83 12.59 -7.53 9.91
C HIS A 83 13.31 -6.23 10.35
N LEU A 84 12.71 -5.46 11.24
CA LEU A 84 13.39 -4.36 11.96
C LEU A 84 14.20 -4.83 13.18
N GLY A 85 14.22 -6.14 13.47
CA GLY A 85 15.00 -6.74 14.56
C GLY A 85 14.26 -6.88 15.89
N TYR A 86 12.93 -6.75 15.91
CA TYR A 86 12.12 -6.84 17.13
C TYR A 86 11.31 -8.14 17.21
N ASP A 87 11.08 -8.66 18.41
CA ASP A 87 10.14 -9.77 18.61
C ASP A 87 8.70 -9.28 18.36
N ASN A 88 7.89 -10.10 17.68
CA ASN A 88 6.50 -9.80 17.36
C ASN A 88 5.48 -10.65 18.12
N LYS A 89 5.91 -11.39 19.16
CA LYS A 89 5.01 -12.04 20.13
C LYS A 89 4.20 -11.00 20.90
N THR A 90 3.09 -10.59 20.31
CA THR A 90 2.26 -9.47 20.75
C THR A 90 0.79 -9.87 20.80
N PRO A 91 -0.07 -9.09 21.48
CA PRO A 91 -1.53 -9.26 21.39
C PRO A 91 -2.07 -9.25 19.95
N LEU A 92 -1.34 -8.59 19.02
CA LEU A 92 -1.68 -8.58 17.60
C LEU A 92 -1.60 -9.98 16.98
N TYR A 93 -0.69 -10.84 17.43
CA TYR A 93 -0.64 -12.25 16.97
C TYR A 93 -1.96 -12.98 17.26
N SER A 94 -2.47 -12.82 18.48
CA SER A 94 -3.75 -13.41 18.89
C SER A 94 -4.92 -12.82 18.10
N LEU A 95 -4.96 -11.50 17.96
CA LEU A 95 -6.03 -10.80 17.23
C LEU A 95 -6.07 -11.22 15.75
N LYS A 96 -4.92 -11.27 15.07
CA LYS A 96 -4.78 -11.79 13.71
C LYS A 96 -5.43 -13.16 13.57
N ASN A 97 -5.07 -14.11 14.45
CA ASN A 97 -5.57 -15.48 14.38
C ASN A 97 -7.08 -15.57 14.66
N GLN A 98 -7.60 -14.76 15.60
CA GLN A 98 -9.03 -14.70 15.88
C GLN A 98 -9.84 -14.11 14.71
N LEU A 99 -9.30 -13.08 14.02
CA LEU A 99 -9.93 -12.52 12.83
C LEU A 99 -9.95 -13.54 11.69
N ARG A 100 -8.82 -14.22 11.45
CA ARG A 100 -8.68 -15.24 10.40
C ARG A 100 -9.58 -16.45 10.63
N SER A 101 -9.75 -16.90 11.87
CA SER A 101 -10.64 -18.02 12.21
C SER A 101 -12.11 -17.61 12.29
N GLY A 102 -12.42 -16.31 12.29
CA GLY A 102 -13.77 -15.79 12.51
C GLY A 102 -14.23 -15.84 13.97
N ALA A 103 -13.34 -16.19 14.92
CA ALA A 103 -13.61 -16.15 16.36
C ALA A 103 -13.90 -14.73 16.87
N THR A 104 -13.42 -13.71 16.16
CA THR A 104 -13.81 -12.31 16.35
C THR A 104 -14.08 -11.64 15.01
N ARG A 105 -14.63 -10.42 15.04
CA ARG A 105 -14.90 -9.60 13.86
C ARG A 105 -14.36 -8.20 14.04
N ILE A 106 -13.97 -7.57 12.94
CA ILE A 106 -13.66 -6.16 12.96
C ILE A 106 -14.88 -5.36 13.43
N GLN A 107 -14.62 -4.30 14.17
CA GLN A 107 -15.64 -3.35 14.60
C GLN A 107 -15.14 -1.95 14.23
N ILE A 108 -15.70 -1.38 13.18
CA ILE A 108 -15.40 -0.01 12.79
C ILE A 108 -16.23 0.91 13.67
N THR A 109 -15.59 1.52 14.67
CA THR A 109 -16.23 2.47 15.60
C THR A 109 -16.23 3.89 15.06
N ASP A 110 -15.26 4.22 14.20
CA ASP A 110 -15.14 5.51 13.51
C ASP A 110 -14.61 5.27 12.08
N ALA A 111 -15.49 5.45 11.09
CA ALA A 111 -15.15 5.21 9.70
C ALA A 111 -14.21 6.26 9.11
N ALA A 112 -14.33 7.52 9.54
CA ALA A 112 -13.48 8.61 9.05
C ALA A 112 -12.06 8.44 9.60
N ALA A 113 -11.93 8.15 10.90
CA ALA A 113 -10.63 7.84 11.50
C ALA A 113 -10.01 6.58 10.90
N THR A 114 -10.80 5.54 10.61
CA THR A 114 -10.29 4.32 9.94
C THR A 114 -9.69 4.64 8.57
N LEU A 115 -10.32 5.52 7.78
CA LEU A 115 -9.77 5.93 6.49
C LEU A 115 -8.51 6.79 6.64
N ASP A 116 -8.48 7.74 7.59
CA ASP A 116 -7.29 8.53 7.94
C ASP A 116 -6.11 7.61 8.31
N ASP A 117 -6.36 6.63 9.17
CA ASP A 117 -5.33 5.67 9.62
C ASP A 117 -4.82 4.79 8.47
N LEU A 118 -5.67 4.37 7.53
CA LEU A 118 -5.22 3.66 6.33
C LEU A 118 -4.30 4.51 5.47
N CYS A 119 -4.63 5.80 5.27
CA CYS A 119 -3.77 6.75 4.57
C CYS A 119 -2.43 6.94 5.30
N ASP A 120 -2.45 7.09 6.61
CA ASP A 120 -1.25 7.24 7.44
C ASP A 120 -0.34 6.01 7.35
N VAL A 121 -0.90 4.79 7.38
CA VAL A 121 -0.13 3.55 7.18
C VAL A 121 0.53 3.53 5.81
N ILE A 122 -0.20 3.87 4.75
CA ILE A 122 0.36 3.90 3.38
C ILE A 122 1.50 4.92 3.28
N ILE A 123 1.28 6.16 3.71
CA ILE A 123 2.27 7.23 3.63
C ILE A 123 3.51 6.92 4.47
N THR A 124 3.35 6.31 5.65
CA THR A 124 4.50 5.93 6.48
C THR A 124 5.30 4.76 5.91
N CYS A 125 4.65 3.77 5.31
CA CYS A 125 5.34 2.71 4.57
C CYS A 125 6.15 3.26 3.40
N ILE A 126 5.58 4.22 2.64
CA ILE A 126 6.30 4.92 1.56
C ILE A 126 7.50 5.69 2.13
N GLY A 127 7.31 6.43 3.22
CA GLY A 127 8.38 7.16 3.89
C GLY A 127 9.50 6.25 4.39
N MET A 128 9.16 5.09 4.94
CA MET A 128 10.15 4.10 5.39
C MET A 128 10.98 3.57 4.22
N ALA A 129 10.34 3.16 3.12
CA ALA A 129 11.05 2.69 1.95
C ALA A 129 11.99 3.77 1.38
N TYR A 130 11.53 5.03 1.35
CA TYR A 130 12.35 6.16 0.94
C TYR A 130 13.59 6.34 1.84
N VAL A 131 13.42 6.32 3.17
CA VAL A 131 14.54 6.45 4.13
C VAL A 131 15.53 5.30 4.01
N LEU A 132 15.07 4.09 3.69
CA LEU A 132 15.91 2.93 3.41
C LEU A 132 16.50 2.91 1.97
N GLY A 133 16.13 3.89 1.14
CA GLY A 133 16.57 3.99 -0.25
C GLY A 133 15.97 2.94 -1.19
N TYR A 134 14.91 2.24 -0.80
CA TYR A 134 14.26 1.20 -1.60
C TYR A 134 13.42 1.81 -2.74
N ASP A 135 13.43 1.15 -3.90
CA ASP A 135 12.50 1.47 -4.98
C ASP A 135 11.15 0.78 -4.74
N LEU A 136 10.32 1.41 -3.90
CA LEU A 136 9.00 0.87 -3.56
C LEU A 136 8.07 0.82 -4.77
N GLN A 137 8.18 1.75 -5.72
CA GLN A 137 7.30 1.78 -6.89
C GLN A 137 7.58 0.58 -7.81
N GLY A 138 8.86 0.35 -8.13
CA GLY A 138 9.28 -0.83 -8.89
C GLY A 138 8.90 -2.13 -8.18
N ALA A 139 9.13 -2.19 -6.86
CA ALA A 139 8.77 -3.35 -6.05
C ALA A 139 7.25 -3.62 -6.07
N LEU A 140 6.41 -2.60 -5.89
CA LEU A 140 4.94 -2.76 -5.95
C LEU A 140 4.47 -3.20 -7.33
N ALA A 141 5.06 -2.69 -8.41
CA ALA A 141 4.75 -3.13 -9.77
C ALA A 141 5.07 -4.62 -9.97
N GLU A 142 6.21 -5.09 -9.46
CA GLU A 142 6.62 -6.49 -9.54
C GLU A 142 5.76 -7.41 -8.65
N VAL A 143 5.40 -6.97 -7.45
CA VAL A 143 4.43 -7.69 -6.59
C VAL A 143 3.07 -7.78 -7.26
N ASN A 144 2.58 -6.69 -7.86
CA ASN A 144 1.30 -6.69 -8.57
C ASN A 144 1.34 -7.63 -9.79
N ARG A 145 2.40 -7.61 -10.60
CA ARG A 145 2.62 -8.58 -11.68
C ARG A 145 2.58 -10.03 -11.17
N SER A 146 3.29 -10.32 -10.08
CA SER A 146 3.26 -11.65 -9.46
C SER A 146 1.86 -12.03 -8.95
N ASN A 147 1.13 -11.09 -8.36
CA ASN A 147 -0.24 -11.31 -7.91
C ASN A 147 -1.20 -11.64 -9.06
N TRP A 148 -1.09 -10.95 -10.20
CA TRP A 148 -1.88 -11.28 -11.40
C TRP A 148 -1.52 -12.67 -11.97
N SER A 149 -0.25 -13.10 -11.87
CA SER A 149 0.16 -14.46 -12.32
C SER A 149 -0.46 -15.60 -11.51
N LYS A 150 -1.06 -15.32 -10.35
CA LYS A 150 -1.80 -16.33 -9.56
C LYS A 150 -3.10 -16.76 -10.24
N PHE A 151 -3.63 -15.97 -11.17
CA PHE A 151 -4.95 -16.22 -11.75
C PHE A 151 -4.87 -17.27 -12.84
N GLU A 152 -5.93 -18.07 -12.95
CA GLU A 152 -6.10 -19.03 -14.04
C GLU A 152 -7.31 -18.63 -14.86
N ASN A 153 -7.14 -18.43 -16.17
CA ASN A 153 -8.22 -18.01 -17.08
C ASN A 153 -8.99 -16.77 -16.57
N GLY A 154 -8.26 -15.81 -15.99
CA GLY A 154 -8.83 -14.57 -15.44
C GLY A 154 -9.55 -14.72 -14.09
N LYS A 155 -9.48 -15.89 -13.45
CA LYS A 155 -10.13 -16.15 -12.16
C LYS A 155 -9.11 -16.42 -11.07
N ALA A 156 -9.35 -15.86 -9.90
CA ALA A 156 -8.59 -16.20 -8.70
C ALA A 156 -9.11 -17.51 -8.10
N LEU A 157 -8.20 -18.39 -7.71
CA LEU A 157 -8.52 -19.56 -6.89
C LEU A 157 -8.41 -19.17 -5.41
N ARG A 158 -9.38 -19.53 -4.58
CA ARG A 158 -9.40 -19.23 -3.14
C ARG A 158 -9.50 -20.50 -2.32
N ASP A 159 -8.78 -20.56 -1.21
CA ASP A 159 -8.99 -21.61 -0.20
C ASP A 159 -10.12 -21.24 0.79
N GLY A 160 -10.46 -22.18 1.68
CA GLY A 160 -11.49 -21.99 2.70
C GLY A 160 -11.18 -20.90 3.74
N ASN A 161 -9.93 -20.43 3.81
CA ASN A 161 -9.50 -19.34 4.69
C ASN A 161 -9.42 -18.00 3.95
N GLY A 162 -9.91 -17.94 2.70
CA GLY A 162 -9.95 -16.75 1.89
C GLY A 162 -8.63 -16.40 1.21
N LYS A 163 -7.58 -17.23 1.35
CA LYS A 163 -6.28 -17.02 0.74
C LYS A 163 -6.36 -17.25 -0.77
N ILE A 164 -5.78 -16.34 -1.54
CA ILE A 164 -5.62 -16.50 -2.99
C ILE A 164 -4.51 -17.51 -3.26
N MET A 165 -4.88 -18.62 -3.88
CA MET A 165 -4.00 -19.73 -4.23
C MET A 165 -3.16 -19.38 -5.47
N LYS A 166 -2.00 -20.03 -5.58
CA LYS A 166 -1.10 -19.89 -6.72
C LYS A 166 -1.63 -20.77 -7.86
N GLY A 167 -2.01 -20.15 -8.97
CA GLY A 167 -2.36 -20.87 -10.19
C GLY A 167 -1.16 -21.53 -10.87
N LYS A 168 -1.42 -22.34 -11.90
CA LYS A 168 -0.42 -23.11 -12.66
C LYS A 168 0.71 -22.25 -13.26
N ASP A 169 0.41 -21.00 -13.65
CA ASP A 169 1.34 -20.09 -14.31
C ASP A 169 1.95 -19.07 -13.31
N TYR A 170 1.81 -19.33 -12.01
CA TYR A 170 2.33 -18.44 -10.96
C TYR A 170 3.84 -18.27 -11.08
N SER A 171 4.27 -17.01 -11.01
CA SER A 171 5.68 -16.63 -10.89
C SER A 171 5.89 -15.71 -9.68
N PRO A 172 6.82 -16.03 -8.76
CA PRO A 172 7.08 -15.21 -7.58
C PRO A 172 7.66 -13.84 -7.97
N PRO A 173 7.51 -12.81 -7.10
CA PRO A 173 8.10 -11.51 -7.36
C PRO A 173 9.63 -11.56 -7.16
N ASN A 174 10.40 -10.90 -8.03
CA ASN A 174 11.84 -10.69 -7.84
C ASN A 174 12.14 -9.29 -7.29
N LEU A 175 12.31 -9.19 -5.97
CA LEU A 175 12.49 -7.91 -5.28
C LEU A 175 13.95 -7.48 -5.07
N ALA A 176 14.92 -8.37 -5.32
CA ALA A 176 16.32 -8.10 -5.02
C ALA A 176 16.86 -6.83 -5.71
N GLN A 177 16.37 -6.54 -6.91
CA GLN A 177 16.75 -5.37 -7.70
C GLN A 177 16.26 -4.03 -7.13
N PHE A 178 15.32 -4.03 -6.18
CA PHE A 178 14.73 -2.81 -5.59
C PHE A 178 15.29 -2.46 -4.21
N ILE A 179 16.18 -3.28 -3.67
CA ILE A 179 16.77 -3.14 -2.33
C ILE A 179 18.10 -2.40 -2.46
N LYS A 180 18.31 -1.35 -1.65
CA LYS A 180 19.58 -0.59 -1.60
C LYS A 180 20.28 -0.70 -0.25
N PHE A 181 19.52 -0.59 0.83
CA PHE A 181 19.99 -0.87 2.19
C PHE A 181 19.81 -2.35 2.52
N GLN A 182 20.80 -3.01 3.13
CA GLN A 182 20.68 -4.43 3.51
C GLN A 182 20.77 -4.66 5.03
N GLY A 183 20.81 -3.58 5.83
CA GLY A 183 21.23 -3.67 7.22
C GLY A 183 22.73 -3.97 7.32
N LYS A 184 23.38 -3.44 8.35
CA LYS A 184 24.67 -3.96 8.82
C LYS A 184 24.44 -4.61 10.16
#